data_AF-A0A7W4V1I1-F1
#
_entry.id   AF-A0A7W4V1I1-F1
#
_cell.length_a   1.000
_cell.length_b   1.000
_cell.length_c   1.000
_cell.angle_alpha   90.00
_cell.angle_beta   90.00
_cell.angle_gamma   90.00
#
_symmetry.space_group_name_H-M   'P 1'
#
loop_
_entity.id
_entity.type
_entity.pdbx_description
1 polymer ?
#
loop_
_entity_poly.entity_id
_entity_poly.type
_entity_poly.pdbx_seq_one_letter_code
_entity_poly.pdbx_strand_id
1 'polypeptide(L)'
;MAARPISFAVEEADLPLLDELAAAFGSGNRSEFLRVAIAEFKERLRLQRLHEVREQMESLHDEALAERGGRVFTSAETLALIENLEGS
;
A
#
# COMPACT_ATOMS: atom_id res chain seq x y z
N MET A 1 -18.60 0.77 20.47
CA MET A 1 -18.59 -0.69 20.21
C MET A 1 -17.63 -1.33 21.21
N ALA A 2 -18.04 -2.40 21.90
CA ALA A 2 -17.14 -3.15 22.79
C ALA A 2 -16.20 -4.03 21.94
N ALA A 3 -14.92 -4.13 22.32
CA ALA A 3 -13.96 -5.01 21.66
C ALA A 3 -14.35 -6.47 21.90
N ARG A 4 -14.26 -7.32 20.86
CA ARG A 4 -14.45 -8.77 20.98
C ARG A 4 -13.12 -9.41 21.40
N PRO A 5 -13.04 -10.16 22.51
CA PRO A 5 -11.84 -10.89 22.88
C PRO A 5 -11.58 -12.01 21.88
N ILE A 6 -10.32 -12.19 21.50
CA ILE A 6 -9.83 -13.25 20.62
C ILE A 6 -8.57 -13.85 21.24
N SER A 7 -8.34 -15.14 21.01
CA SER A 7 -7.15 -15.86 21.50
C SER A 7 -6.09 -15.98 20.41
N PHE A 8 -4.83 -15.76 20.79
CA PHE A 8 -3.66 -15.99 19.94
C PHE A 8 -2.75 -17.02 20.57
N ALA A 9 -2.10 -17.84 19.74
CA ALA A 9 -0.96 -18.64 20.16
C ALA A 9 0.29 -17.76 20.09
N VAL A 10 1.09 -17.79 21.15
CA VAL A 10 2.37 -17.08 21.27
C VAL A 10 3.36 -18.06 21.88
N GLU A 11 4.60 -18.05 21.41
CA GLU A 11 5.65 -18.88 22.01
C GLU A 11 5.96 -18.38 23.42
N GLU A 12 6.24 -19.28 24.34
CA GLU A 12 6.53 -18.90 25.73
C GLU A 12 7.76 -17.98 25.83
N ALA A 13 8.73 -18.17 24.94
CA ALA A 13 9.93 -17.34 24.83
C ALA A 13 9.63 -15.88 24.43
N ASP A 14 8.50 -15.62 23.75
CA ASP A 14 8.12 -14.27 23.32
C ASP A 14 7.33 -13.51 24.39
N LEU A 15 6.84 -14.18 25.43
CA LEU A 15 6.03 -13.54 26.48
C LEU A 15 6.76 -12.39 27.18
N PRO A 16 8.05 -12.50 27.56
CA PRO A 16 8.77 -11.39 28.18
C PRO A 16 8.88 -10.18 27.25
N LEU A 17 9.16 -10.41 25.97
CA LEU A 17 9.24 -9.34 24.97
C LEU A 17 7.86 -8.70 24.75
N LEU A 18 6.80 -9.50 24.68
CA LEU A 18 5.44 -9.02 24.52
C LEU A 18 5.02 -8.12 25.70
N ASP A 19 5.43 -8.46 26.93
CA ASP A 19 5.16 -7.64 28.11
C ASP A 19 5.95 -6.33 28.09
N GLU A 20 7.22 -6.36 27.68
CA GLU A 20 8.04 -5.17 27.50
C GLU A 20 7.44 -4.23 26.45
N LEU A 21 7.06 -4.76 25.29
CA LEU A 21 6.42 -4.00 24.22
C LEU A 21 5.05 -3.45 24.64
N ALA A 22 4.27 -4.24 25.39
CA ALA A 22 3.01 -3.77 25.93
C ALA A 22 3.20 -2.62 26.94
N ALA A 23 4.22 -2.68 27.78
CA ALA A 23 4.57 -1.60 28.69
C ALA A 23 4.99 -0.32 27.94
N ALA A 24 5.87 -0.46 26.94
CA ALA A 24 6.43 0.66 26.19
C ALA A 24 5.42 1.33 25.25
N PHE A 25 4.60 0.54 24.55
CA PHE A 25 3.78 1.01 23.43
C PHE A 25 2.27 0.81 23.63
N GLY A 26 1.87 0.04 24.64
CA GLY A 26 0.47 -0.26 24.96
C GLY A 26 0.03 0.21 26.35
N SER A 27 0.79 1.08 27.01
CA SER A 27 0.51 1.51 28.40
C SER A 27 0.32 0.35 29.39
N GLY A 28 1.07 -0.74 29.20
CA GLY A 28 0.97 -1.97 29.99
C GLY A 28 -0.15 -2.93 29.57
N ASN A 29 -0.92 -2.62 28.53
CA ASN A 29 -2.02 -3.45 28.05
C ASN A 29 -1.71 -4.07 26.68
N ARG A 30 -1.62 -5.41 26.62
CA ARG A 30 -1.36 -6.17 25.39
C ARG A 30 -2.38 -5.89 24.28
N SER A 31 -3.65 -5.64 24.62
CA SER A 31 -4.69 -5.28 23.65
C SER A 31 -4.52 -3.87 23.09
N GLU A 32 -4.02 -2.91 23.89
CA GLU A 32 -3.68 -1.57 23.39
C GLU A 32 -2.45 -1.62 22.50
N PHE A 33 -1.41 -2.34 22.92
CA PHE A 33 -0.24 -2.59 22.10
C PHE A 33 -0.62 -3.20 20.75
N LEU A 34 -1.48 -4.23 20.75
CA LEU A 34 -1.95 -4.84 19.51
C LEU A 34 -2.72 -3.85 18.63
N ARG A 35 -3.52 -2.94 19.21
CA ARG A 35 -4.19 -1.87 18.44
C ARG A 35 -3.20 -0.94 17.76
N VAL A 36 -2.16 -0.52 18.48
CA VAL A 36 -1.08 0.33 17.93
C VAL A 36 -0.34 -0.40 16.82
N ALA A 37 0.07 -1.65 17.06
CA ALA A 37 0.76 -2.47 16.07
C ALA A 37 -0.10 -2.66 14.80
N ILE A 38 -1.39 -2.98 14.95
CA ILE A 38 -2.30 -3.11 13.80
C ILE A 38 -2.38 -1.82 12.99
N ALA A 39 -2.46 -0.66 13.65
CA ALA A 39 -2.52 0.62 12.95
C ALA A 39 -1.22 0.90 12.16
N GLU A 40 -0.07 0.59 12.76
CA GLU A 40 1.23 0.75 12.11
C GLU A 40 1.41 -0.19 10.91
N PHE A 41 1.11 -1.47 11.07
CA PHE A 41 1.21 -2.45 9.99
C PHE A 41 0.21 -2.18 8.87
N LYS A 42 -0.97 -1.62 9.18
CA LYS A 42 -1.92 -1.17 8.16
C LYS A 42 -1.32 -0.10 7.26
N GLU A 43 -0.60 0.88 7.83
CA GLU A 43 0.02 1.93 7.03
C GLU A 43 1.17 1.38 6.18
N ARG A 44 1.99 0.48 6.75
CA ARG A 44 3.05 -0.21 5.99
C ARG A 44 2.47 -0.99 4.80
N LEU A 45 1.38 -1.74 5.01
CA LEU A 45 0.69 -2.48 3.95
C LEU A 45 0.12 -1.54 2.88
N ARG A 46 -0.38 -0.36 3.27
CA ARG A 46 -0.86 0.66 2.33
C ARG A 46 0.30 1.16 1.47
N LEU A 47 1.43 1.49 2.07
CA LEU A 47 2.62 1.96 1.34
C LEU A 47 3.13 0.89 0.37
N GLN A 48 3.19 -0.38 0.79
CA GLN A 48 3.56 -1.50 -0.10
C GLN A 48 2.67 -1.56 -1.34
N ARG A 49 1.34 -1.49 -1.16
CA ARG A 49 0.41 -1.49 -2.30
C ARG A 49 0.60 -0.28 -3.22
N LEU A 50 0.90 0.90 -2.67
CA LEU A 50 1.16 2.08 -3.48
C LEU A 50 2.46 1.94 -4.29
N HIS A 51 3.49 1.32 -3.72
CA HIS A 51 4.71 0.98 -4.44
C HIS A 51 4.44 -0.01 -5.59
N GLU A 52 3.70 -1.09 -5.32
CA GLU A 52 3.32 -2.06 -6.36
C GLU A 52 2.54 -1.40 -7.51
N VAL A 53 1.59 -0.50 -7.20
CA VAL A 53 0.85 0.24 -8.23
C VAL A 53 1.78 1.17 -9.02
N ARG A 54 2.71 1.85 -8.36
CA ARG A 54 3.70 2.72 -9.02
C ARG A 54 4.56 1.91 -9.99
N GLU A 55 5.08 0.75 -9.57
CA GLU A 55 5.91 -0.12 -10.42
C GLU A 55 5.12 -0.63 -11.63
N GLN A 56 3.86 -1.01 -11.45
CA GLN A 56 2.99 -1.41 -12.57
C GLN A 56 2.75 -0.26 -13.56
N MET A 57 2.52 0.96 -13.06
CA MET A 57 2.36 2.13 -13.91
C MET A 57 3.64 2.47 -14.68
N GLU A 58 4.81 2.33 -14.05
CA GLU A 58 6.10 2.54 -14.70
C GLU A 58 6.34 1.49 -15.80
N SER A 59 6.06 0.21 -15.56
CA SER A 59 6.14 -0.84 -16.58
C SER A 59 5.24 -0.54 -17.78
N LEU A 60 3.98 -0.17 -17.53
CA LEU A 60 3.03 0.18 -18.59
C LEU A 60 3.46 1.42 -19.37
N HIS A 61 4.07 2.40 -18.70
CA HIS A 61 4.60 3.60 -19.34
C HIS A 61 5.77 3.26 -20.25
N ASP A 62 6.70 2.41 -19.78
CA ASP A 62 7.87 1.98 -20.54
C ASP A 62 7.45 1.13 -21.76
N GLU A 63 6.48 0.22 -21.59
CA GLU A 63 5.88 -0.55 -22.68
C GLU A 63 5.22 0.38 -23.72
N ALA A 64 4.40 1.34 -23.27
CA ALA A 64 3.75 2.29 -24.18
C ALA A 64 4.76 3.19 -24.91
N LEU A 65 5.84 3.60 -24.25
CA LEU A 65 6.95 4.33 -24.88
C LEU A 65 7.64 3.47 -25.93
N ALA A 66 7.93 2.20 -25.62
CA ALA A 66 8.56 1.27 -26.55
C ALA A 66 7.68 1.01 -27.80
N GLU A 67 6.38 0.76 -27.61
CA GLU A 67 5.42 0.56 -28.70
C GLU A 67 5.26 1.82 -29.58
N ARG A 68 5.34 3.01 -28.99
CA ARG A 68 5.27 4.30 -29.71
C ARG A 68 6.61 4.75 -30.29
N GLY A 69 7.65 3.90 -30.25
CA GLY A 69 8.99 4.24 -30.73
C GLY A 69 9.60 5.46 -30.03
N GLY A 70 9.29 5.66 -28.75
CA GLY A 70 9.76 6.76 -27.92
C GLY A 70 9.01 8.09 -28.08
N ARG A 71 7.89 8.13 -28.82
CA ARG A 71 7.12 9.36 -29.00
C ARG A 71 6.10 9.57 -27.88
N VAL A 72 6.29 10.64 -27.12
CA VAL A 72 5.29 11.17 -26.18
C VAL A 72 4.43 12.18 -26.93
N PHE A 73 3.15 11.86 -27.14
CA PHE A 73 2.17 12.81 -27.64
C PHE A 73 1.57 13.58 -26.46
N THR A 74 1.48 14.89 -26.59
CA THR A 74 0.75 15.73 -25.65
C THR A 74 -0.76 15.45 -25.73
N SER A 75 -1.50 15.82 -24.68
CA SER A 75 -2.96 15.69 -24.68
C SER A 75 -3.61 16.43 -25.86
N ALA A 76 -3.03 17.58 -26.26
CA ALA A 76 -3.50 18.37 -27.40
C ALA A 76 -3.29 17.63 -28.74
N GLU A 77 -2.13 17.02 -28.96
CA GLU A 77 -1.85 16.23 -30.17
C GLU A 77 -2.72 14.98 -30.24
N THR A 78 -3.03 14.37 -29.09
CA THR A 78 -3.91 13.20 -29.01
C THR A 78 -5.35 13.57 -29.38
N LEU A 79 -5.85 14.70 -28.87
CA LEU A 79 -7.19 15.22 -29.19
C LEU A 79 -7.32 15.56 -30.68
N ALA A 80 -6.34 16.25 -31.25
CA ALA A 80 -6.32 16.57 -32.68
C ALA A 80 -6.32 15.33 -33.58
N LEU A 81 -5.71 14.22 -33.14
CA LEU A 81 -5.73 12.96 -33.88
C LEU A 81 -7.13 12.30 -33.86
N ILE A 82 -7.82 12.35 -32.73
CA ILE A 82 -9.18 11.81 -32.57
C ILE A 82 -10.16 12.57 -33.46
N GLU A 83 -10.11 13.91 -33.45
CA GLU A 83 -10.97 14.76 -34.28
C GLU A 83 -10.78 14.49 -35.79
N ASN A 84 -9.55 14.16 -36.22
CA ASN A 84 -9.27 13.80 -37.61
C ASN A 84 -9.75 12.39 -38.00
N LEU A 85 -9.89 11.47 -37.03
CA LEU A 85 -10.38 10.11 -37.26
C LEU A 85 -11.92 10.02 -37.29
N GLU A 86 -12.62 10.88 -36.53
CA GLU A 86 -14.09 10.96 -36.52
C GLU A 86 -14.66 11.75 -37.71
N GLY A 87 -13.81 12.42 -38.50
CA GLY A 87 -14.18 13.23 -39.68
C GLY A 87 -14.01 12.55 -41.05
N SER A 88 -13.73 11.24 -41.11
CA SER A 88 -13.70 10.41 -42.34
C SER A 88 -14.80 9.35 -42.34
#